data_AF-A0A094EUD0-F1
#
_entry.id   AF-A0A094EUD0-F1
#
_cell.length_a   1.000
_cell.length_b   1.000
_cell.length_c   1.000
_cell.angle_alpha   90.00
_cell.angle_beta   90.00
_cell.angle_gamma   90.00
#
_symmetry.space_group_name_H-M   'P 1'
#
loop_
_entity.id
_entity.type
_entity.pdbx_description
1 polymer ?
#
loop_
_entity_poly.entity_id
_entity_poly.type
_entity_poly.pdbx_seq_one_letter_code
_entity_poly.pdbx_strand_id
1 'polypeptide(L)'
;MTKKSELPAPNKPVSVLLNHQLRRENAAICPRLDAIEAAGNEFRAEIKALKEGVEDTLPAQLQVLDSGFKAADEKREAEIQTLRDEVKTAVDHAQDLARDFMAADEKHRVEIQMLTEGMEVVKRNFDEISERVKTLEKAKQDTVVVATNGPPQKSKLTTSTARESTNTPSNEAPPAISNADPITQADEGTPQSNPRPETAPSATPTPEMDTTTIVASTPTVPLPLPNTPRFHNGHIHQGDLSLKDYTTACAHHVATIRASDQALDKPGPAELDAMVKFVLGMRENREMRRLVGDLNRAGWAAVDPKTKAVEFYCGWRAVEEALRGWEEKAGERQGGRK
;
A
#
# COMPACT_ATOMS: atom_id res chain seq x y z
N MET A 1 51.01 -94.15 -11.63
CA MET A 1 49.76 -94.91 -11.39
C MET A 1 49.10 -94.36 -10.14
N THR A 2 47.92 -93.78 -10.31
CA THR A 2 47.16 -93.01 -9.32
C THR A 2 46.56 -93.94 -8.26
N LYS A 3 47.03 -93.84 -7.01
CA LYS A 3 46.42 -94.51 -5.86
C LYS A 3 45.03 -93.92 -5.64
N LYS A 4 44.00 -94.65 -6.06
CA LYS A 4 42.63 -94.41 -5.60
C LYS A 4 42.66 -94.62 -4.08
N SER A 5 42.43 -93.55 -3.33
CA SER A 5 42.19 -93.61 -1.90
C SER A 5 40.89 -94.41 -1.70
N GLU A 6 41.02 -95.70 -1.40
CA GLU A 6 39.91 -96.54 -0.97
C GLU A 6 39.54 -96.11 0.46
N LEU A 7 38.57 -95.22 0.55
CA LEU A 7 37.91 -94.92 1.81
C LEU A 7 37.36 -96.23 2.40
N PRO A 8 37.54 -96.46 3.72
CA PRO A 8 37.06 -97.67 4.37
C PRO A 8 35.55 -97.83 4.19
N ALA A 9 35.10 -99.08 3.99
CA ALA A 9 33.69 -99.39 3.83
C ALA A 9 32.88 -98.83 5.02
N PRO A 10 31.75 -98.14 4.77
CA PRO A 10 31.01 -97.45 5.80
C PRO A 10 30.57 -98.42 6.91
N ASN A 11 30.84 -98.04 8.15
CA ASN A 11 30.47 -98.79 9.34
C ASN A 11 28.94 -98.88 9.43
N LYS A 12 28.38 -100.07 9.14
CA LYS A 12 26.93 -100.32 9.05
C LYS A 12 26.14 -99.78 10.27
N PRO A 13 26.51 -100.08 11.53
CA PRO A 13 25.89 -99.47 12.71
C PRO A 13 25.82 -97.95 12.70
N VAL A 14 26.91 -97.28 12.30
CA VAL A 14 27.00 -95.81 12.27
C VAL A 14 26.10 -95.25 11.17
N SER A 15 26.06 -95.89 10.00
CA SER A 15 25.15 -95.52 8.91
C SER A 15 23.68 -95.68 9.30
N VAL A 16 23.32 -96.70 10.09
CA VAL A 16 21.94 -96.91 10.57
C VAL A 16 21.54 -95.81 11.57
N LEU A 17 22.41 -95.49 12.53
CA LEU A 17 22.15 -94.43 13.52
C LEU A 17 22.03 -93.05 12.85
N LEU A 18 22.92 -92.73 11.91
CA LEU A 18 22.89 -91.47 11.18
C LEU A 18 21.62 -91.34 10.32
N ASN A 19 21.22 -92.40 9.61
CA ASN A 19 19.98 -92.39 8.83
C ASN A 19 18.74 -92.23 9.71
N HIS A 20 18.72 -92.83 10.90
CA HIS A 20 17.62 -92.67 11.85
C HIS A 20 17.52 -91.24 12.37
N GLN A 21 18.66 -90.63 12.69
CA GLN A 21 18.72 -89.23 13.12
C GLN A 21 18.27 -88.27 12.01
N LEU A 22 18.77 -88.44 10.79
CA LEU A 22 18.37 -87.65 9.63
C LEU A 22 16.86 -87.79 9.33
N ARG A 23 16.28 -88.99 9.50
CA ARG A 23 14.83 -89.18 9.36
C ARG A 23 14.04 -88.42 10.41
N ARG A 24 14.51 -88.38 11.66
CA ARG A 24 13.87 -87.59 12.72
C ARG A 24 13.96 -86.09 12.45
N GLU A 25 15.12 -85.61 12.04
CA GLU A 25 15.34 -84.20 11.72
C GLU A 25 14.51 -83.78 10.50
N ASN A 26 14.48 -84.58 9.43
CA ASN A 26 13.63 -84.33 8.28
C ASN A 26 12.14 -84.30 8.67
N ALA A 27 11.69 -85.25 9.50
CA ALA A 27 10.32 -85.26 9.99
C ALA A 27 9.97 -84.02 10.83
N ALA A 28 10.94 -83.43 11.54
CA ALA A 28 10.76 -82.19 12.29
C ALA A 28 10.83 -80.92 11.42
N ILE A 29 11.56 -80.95 10.30
CA ILE A 29 11.71 -79.82 9.38
C ILE A 29 10.53 -79.69 8.42
N CYS A 30 9.97 -80.79 7.93
CA CYS A 30 8.82 -80.79 7.02
C CYS A 30 7.66 -79.88 7.47
N PRO A 31 7.11 -80.00 8.71
CA PRO A 31 6.00 -79.14 9.12
C PRO A 31 6.39 -77.67 9.25
N ARG A 32 7.67 -77.37 9.48
CA ARG A 32 8.18 -75.98 9.51
C ARG A 32 8.25 -75.38 8.11
N LEU A 33 8.63 -76.18 7.11
CA LEU A 33 8.60 -75.76 5.71
C LEU A 33 7.17 -75.50 5.24
N ASP A 34 6.24 -76.40 5.57
CA ASP A 34 4.81 -76.23 5.23
C ASP A 34 4.24 -74.95 5.88
N ALA A 35 4.60 -74.68 7.14
CA ALA A 35 4.18 -73.46 7.84
C ALA A 35 4.76 -72.18 7.21
N ILE A 36 6.03 -72.21 6.78
CA ILE A 36 6.65 -71.08 6.06
C ILE A 36 5.99 -70.86 4.70
N GLU A 37 5.66 -71.94 3.98
CA GLU A 37 4.96 -71.86 2.70
C GLU A 37 3.56 -71.28 2.87
N ALA A 38 2.82 -71.72 3.88
CA ALA A 38 1.50 -71.19 4.21
C ALA A 38 1.55 -69.69 4.54
N ALA A 39 2.46 -69.27 5.43
CA ALA A 39 2.66 -67.85 5.75
C ALA A 39 3.09 -67.04 4.51
N GLY A 40 3.94 -67.61 3.66
CA GLY A 40 4.35 -66.96 2.41
C GLY A 40 3.20 -66.78 1.42
N ASN A 41 2.24 -67.70 1.38
CA ASN A 41 1.02 -67.57 0.57
C ASN A 41 0.08 -66.49 1.13
N GLU A 42 -0.07 -66.41 2.45
CA GLU A 42 -0.88 -65.39 3.11
C GLU A 42 -0.32 -63.98 2.84
N PHE A 43 0.98 -63.77 3.04
CA PHE A 43 1.62 -62.49 2.72
C PHE A 43 1.48 -62.11 1.25
N ARG A 44 1.55 -63.06 0.32
CA ARG A 44 1.30 -62.79 -1.10
C ARG A 44 -0.13 -62.33 -1.36
N ALA A 45 -1.11 -62.92 -0.67
CA ALA A 45 -2.51 -62.51 -0.77
C ALA A 45 -2.72 -61.10 -0.20
N GLU A 46 -2.13 -60.78 0.95
CA GLU A 46 -2.17 -59.44 1.55
C GLU A 46 -1.55 -58.37 0.64
N ILE A 47 -0.36 -58.64 0.10
CA ILE A 47 0.31 -57.72 -0.83
C ILE A 47 -0.55 -57.48 -2.07
N LYS A 48 -1.20 -58.53 -2.58
CA LYS A 48 -2.10 -58.41 -3.73
C LYS A 48 -3.33 -57.55 -3.39
N ALA A 49 -3.97 -57.80 -2.24
CA ALA A 49 -5.12 -57.02 -1.80
C ALA A 49 -4.76 -55.55 -1.55
N LEU A 50 -3.59 -55.28 -0.96
CA LEU A 50 -3.10 -53.92 -0.78
C LEU A 50 -2.84 -53.23 -2.13
N LYS A 51 -2.22 -53.94 -3.07
CA LYS A 51 -1.96 -53.41 -4.41
C LYS A 51 -3.25 -53.05 -5.14
N GLU A 52 -4.23 -53.95 -5.14
CA GLU A 52 -5.56 -53.70 -5.75
C GLU A 52 -6.26 -52.53 -5.05
N GLY A 53 -6.24 -52.48 -3.72
CA GLY A 53 -6.83 -51.36 -2.96
C GLY A 53 -6.19 -50.01 -3.28
N VAL A 54 -4.86 -49.96 -3.50
CA VAL A 54 -4.17 -48.73 -3.93
C VAL A 54 -4.51 -48.39 -5.38
N GLU A 55 -4.53 -49.37 -6.29
CA GLU A 55 -4.88 -49.16 -7.70
C GLU A 55 -6.31 -48.65 -7.87
N ASP A 56 -7.24 -49.09 -7.02
CA ASP A 56 -8.65 -48.66 -7.06
C ASP A 56 -8.87 -47.28 -6.43
N THR A 57 -8.19 -46.97 -5.32
CA THR A 57 -8.47 -45.75 -4.54
C THR A 57 -7.63 -44.54 -4.95
N LEU A 58 -6.39 -44.75 -5.39
CA LEU A 58 -5.47 -43.67 -5.73
C LEU A 58 -5.97 -42.81 -6.90
N PRO A 59 -6.52 -43.36 -8.01
CA PRO A 59 -7.01 -42.54 -9.11
C PRO A 59 -8.15 -41.61 -8.70
N ALA A 60 -9.09 -42.10 -7.87
CA ALA A 60 -10.21 -41.30 -7.38
C ALA A 60 -9.73 -40.15 -6.49
N GLN A 61 -8.77 -40.41 -5.58
CA GLN A 61 -8.20 -39.37 -4.73
C GLN A 61 -7.44 -38.31 -5.55
N LEU A 62 -6.65 -38.74 -6.54
CA LEU A 62 -5.94 -37.83 -7.44
C LEU A 62 -6.91 -36.97 -8.27
N GLN A 63 -8.03 -37.54 -8.73
CA GLN A 63 -9.04 -36.80 -9.47
C GLN A 63 -9.74 -35.75 -8.61
N VAL A 64 -10.04 -36.06 -7.35
CA VAL A 64 -10.62 -35.10 -6.39
C VAL A 64 -9.63 -33.95 -6.13
N LEU A 65 -8.34 -34.24 -5.97
CA LEU A 65 -7.31 -33.22 -5.79
C LEU A 65 -7.11 -32.36 -7.03
N ASP A 66 -7.06 -32.96 -8.23
CA ASP A 66 -6.90 -32.24 -9.49
C ASP A 66 -8.09 -31.31 -9.79
N SER A 67 -9.30 -31.80 -9.57
CA SER A 67 -10.52 -30.98 -9.72
C SER A 67 -10.58 -29.85 -8.69
N GLY A 68 -10.22 -30.12 -7.43
CA GLY A 68 -10.12 -29.10 -6.39
C GLY A 68 -9.08 -28.03 -6.69
N PHE A 69 -7.92 -28.44 -7.23
CA PHE A 69 -6.87 -27.52 -7.63
C PHE A 69 -7.32 -26.64 -8.80
N LYS A 70 -7.93 -27.20 -9.84
CA LYS A 70 -8.47 -26.43 -10.98
C LYS A 70 -9.51 -25.41 -10.54
N ALA A 71 -10.47 -25.82 -9.71
CA ALA A 71 -11.50 -24.91 -9.21
C ALA A 71 -10.91 -23.77 -8.35
N ALA A 72 -9.89 -24.07 -7.53
CA ALA A 72 -9.20 -23.06 -6.75
C ALA A 72 -8.39 -22.09 -7.63
N ASP A 73 -7.74 -22.60 -8.68
CA ASP A 73 -6.97 -21.80 -9.63
C ASP A 73 -7.88 -20.86 -10.44
N GLU A 74 -8.99 -21.37 -10.97
CA GLU A 74 -10.01 -20.57 -11.66
C GLU A 74 -10.58 -19.46 -10.77
N LYS A 75 -10.91 -19.79 -9.51
CA LYS A 75 -11.39 -18.81 -8.53
C LYS A 75 -10.35 -17.72 -8.26
N ARG A 76 -9.08 -18.11 -8.10
CA ARG A 76 -7.99 -17.17 -7.85
C ARG A 76 -7.76 -16.26 -9.05
N GLU A 77 -7.80 -16.79 -10.27
CA GLU A 77 -7.64 -15.99 -11.48
C GLU A 77 -8.76 -14.96 -11.62
N ALA A 78 -10.01 -15.34 -11.32
CA ALA A 78 -11.14 -14.42 -11.31
C ALA A 78 -10.95 -13.28 -10.27
N GLU A 79 -10.52 -13.61 -9.06
CA GLU A 79 -10.22 -12.62 -8.01
C GLU A 79 -9.09 -11.66 -8.41
N ILE A 80 -8.01 -12.19 -9.02
CA ILE A 80 -6.89 -11.38 -9.51
C ILE A 80 -7.36 -10.43 -10.62
N GLN A 81 -8.23 -10.90 -11.52
CA GLN A 81 -8.76 -10.08 -12.59
C GLN A 81 -9.65 -8.95 -12.05
N THR A 82 -10.52 -9.24 -11.08
CA THR A 82 -11.33 -8.20 -10.40
C THR A 82 -10.43 -7.15 -9.72
N LEU A 83 -9.42 -7.58 -8.97
CA LEU A 83 -8.48 -6.65 -8.34
C LEU A 83 -7.72 -5.80 -9.36
N ARG A 84 -7.35 -6.37 -10.50
CA ARG A 84 -6.69 -5.63 -11.58
C ARG A 84 -7.61 -4.54 -12.14
N ASP A 85 -8.87 -4.84 -12.36
CA ASP A 85 -9.85 -3.89 -12.88
C ASP A 85 -10.13 -2.78 -11.86
N GLU A 86 -10.27 -3.12 -10.57
CA GLU A 86 -10.40 -2.14 -9.48
C GLU A 86 -9.18 -1.21 -9.41
N VAL A 87 -7.96 -1.76 -9.43
CA VAL A 87 -6.72 -0.96 -9.42
C VAL A 87 -6.67 -0.03 -10.63
N LYS A 88 -7.08 -0.50 -11.82
CA LYS A 88 -7.13 0.34 -13.02
C LYS A 88 -8.09 1.52 -12.83
N THR A 89 -9.30 1.27 -12.34
CA THR A 89 -10.28 2.35 -12.09
C THR A 89 -9.78 3.35 -11.04
N ALA A 90 -9.11 2.89 -9.98
CA ALA A 90 -8.53 3.76 -8.97
C ALA A 90 -7.39 4.62 -9.51
N VAL A 91 -6.55 4.06 -10.39
CA VAL A 91 -5.47 4.79 -11.07
C VAL A 91 -6.04 5.87 -12.00
N ASP A 92 -7.05 5.52 -12.81
CA ASP A 92 -7.70 6.47 -13.71
C ASP A 92 -8.32 7.63 -12.90
N HIS A 93 -9.02 7.31 -11.79
CA HIS A 93 -9.60 8.32 -10.90
C HIS A 93 -8.53 9.22 -10.26
N ALA A 94 -7.40 8.64 -9.82
CA ALA A 94 -6.30 9.42 -9.24
C ALA A 94 -5.65 10.36 -10.27
N GLN A 95 -5.56 9.93 -11.54
CA GLN A 95 -5.07 10.78 -12.62
C GLN A 95 -6.02 11.94 -12.92
N ASP A 96 -7.33 11.70 -12.86
CA ASP A 96 -8.34 12.74 -13.04
C ASP A 96 -8.28 13.76 -11.90
N LEU A 97 -8.22 13.30 -10.64
CA LEU A 97 -8.04 14.20 -9.48
C LEU A 97 -6.77 15.03 -9.59
N ALA A 98 -5.66 14.43 -10.02
CA ALA A 98 -4.40 15.16 -10.22
C ALA A 98 -4.55 16.25 -11.28
N ARG A 99 -5.29 15.99 -12.36
CA ARG A 99 -5.59 16.98 -13.40
C ARG A 99 -6.43 18.13 -12.86
N ASP A 100 -7.43 17.84 -12.05
CA ASP A 100 -8.30 18.84 -11.43
C ASP A 100 -7.52 19.73 -10.44
N PHE A 101 -6.64 19.14 -9.62
CA PHE A 101 -5.76 19.91 -8.73
C PHE A 101 -4.82 20.84 -9.49
N MET A 102 -4.20 20.35 -10.57
CA MET A 102 -3.33 21.18 -11.41
C MET A 102 -4.09 22.35 -12.05
N ALA A 103 -5.32 22.11 -12.54
CA ALA A 103 -6.15 23.17 -13.10
C ALA A 103 -6.58 24.20 -12.05
N ALA A 104 -6.91 23.75 -10.83
CA ALA A 104 -7.25 24.61 -9.72
C ALA A 104 -6.07 25.47 -9.23
N ASP A 105 -4.88 24.88 -9.15
CA ASP A 105 -3.65 25.58 -8.78
C ASP A 105 -3.30 26.66 -9.81
N GLU A 106 -3.38 26.34 -11.10
CA GLU A 106 -3.12 27.32 -12.17
C GLU A 106 -4.13 28.47 -12.13
N LYS A 107 -5.42 28.17 -11.90
CA LYS A 107 -6.44 29.22 -11.70
C LYS A 107 -6.09 30.12 -10.51
N HIS A 108 -5.71 29.53 -9.38
CA HIS A 108 -5.35 30.29 -8.19
C HIS A 108 -4.12 31.17 -8.43
N ARG A 109 -3.12 30.66 -9.17
CA ARG A 109 -1.93 31.40 -9.58
C ARG A 109 -2.28 32.64 -10.41
N VAL A 110 -3.18 32.50 -11.39
CA VAL A 110 -3.66 33.62 -12.21
C VAL A 110 -4.42 34.65 -11.37
N GLU A 111 -5.27 34.21 -10.44
CA GLU A 111 -6.02 35.12 -9.54
C GLU A 111 -5.08 35.92 -8.63
N ILE A 112 -4.06 35.27 -8.03
CA ILE A 112 -3.04 35.95 -7.21
C ILE A 112 -2.28 36.99 -8.03
N GLN A 113 -1.90 36.65 -9.27
CA GLN A 113 -1.18 37.58 -10.15
C GLN A 113 -2.04 38.82 -10.43
N MET A 114 -3.30 38.64 -10.82
CA MET A 114 -4.22 39.75 -11.08
C MET A 114 -4.43 40.63 -9.85
N LEU A 115 -4.57 40.04 -8.65
CA LEU A 115 -4.72 40.78 -7.40
C LEU A 115 -3.46 41.60 -7.09
N THR A 116 -2.29 41.03 -7.33
CA THR A 116 -0.99 41.69 -7.13
C THR A 116 -0.85 42.89 -8.06
N GLU A 117 -1.12 42.70 -9.36
CA GLU A 117 -1.09 43.77 -10.36
C GLU A 117 -2.09 44.89 -10.01
N GLY A 118 -3.31 44.54 -9.59
CA GLY A 118 -4.31 45.50 -9.12
C GLY A 118 -3.85 46.29 -7.90
N MET A 119 -3.21 45.63 -6.93
CA MET A 119 -2.68 46.28 -5.72
C MET A 119 -1.54 47.26 -6.05
N GLU A 120 -0.68 46.93 -7.02
CA GLU A 120 0.35 47.86 -7.48
C GLU A 120 -0.24 49.11 -8.13
N VAL A 121 -1.32 48.97 -8.92
CA VAL A 121 -2.03 50.13 -9.51
C VAL A 121 -2.62 51.02 -8.42
N VAL A 122 -3.29 50.44 -7.42
CA VAL A 122 -3.86 51.19 -6.29
C VAL A 122 -2.75 51.92 -5.53
N LYS A 123 -1.61 51.26 -5.29
CA LYS A 123 -0.46 51.88 -4.61
C LYS A 123 0.08 53.08 -5.39
N ARG A 124 0.29 52.95 -6.71
CA ARG A 124 0.74 54.07 -7.56
C ARG A 124 -0.24 55.25 -7.50
N ASN A 125 -1.55 54.98 -7.57
CA ASN A 125 -2.57 56.01 -7.47
C ASN A 125 -2.57 56.69 -6.09
N PHE A 126 -2.38 55.93 -5.02
CA PHE A 126 -2.28 56.46 -3.66
C PHE A 126 -1.05 57.36 -3.49
N ASP A 127 0.10 56.94 -4.02
CA ASP A 127 1.34 57.73 -4.01
C ASP A 127 1.14 59.04 -4.80
N GLU A 128 0.50 58.98 -5.97
CA GLU A 128 0.18 60.16 -6.78
C GLU A 128 -0.76 61.12 -6.04
N ILE A 129 -1.84 60.62 -5.43
CA ILE A 129 -2.78 61.45 -4.66
C ILE A 129 -2.06 62.07 -3.45
N SER A 130 -1.21 61.31 -2.76
CA SER A 130 -0.42 61.82 -1.64
C SER A 130 0.48 62.99 -2.05
N GLU A 131 1.14 62.90 -3.20
CA GLU A 131 1.94 64.01 -3.73
C GLU A 131 1.09 65.22 -4.15
N ARG A 132 -0.09 65.00 -4.76
CA ARG A 132 -1.04 66.09 -5.05
C ARG A 132 -1.55 66.78 -3.79
N VAL A 133 -1.80 66.04 -2.71
CA VAL A 133 -2.20 66.61 -1.42
C VAL A 133 -1.07 67.41 -0.80
N LYS A 134 0.17 66.89 -0.78
CA LYS A 134 1.34 67.62 -0.28
C LYS A 134 1.57 68.92 -1.04
N THR A 135 1.46 68.90 -2.36
CA THR A 135 1.63 70.11 -3.20
C THR A 135 0.54 71.14 -2.96
N LEU A 136 -0.72 70.72 -2.80
CA LEU A 136 -1.83 71.61 -2.43
C LEU A 136 -1.66 72.20 -1.02
N GLU A 137 -1.20 71.39 -0.06
CA GLU A 137 -0.96 71.83 1.31
C GLU A 137 0.15 72.89 1.37
N LYS A 138 1.24 72.68 0.62
CA LYS A 138 2.32 73.67 0.47
C LYS A 138 1.81 74.95 -0.17
N ALA A 139 1.06 74.86 -1.27
CA ALA A 139 0.48 76.03 -1.93
C ALA A 139 -0.45 76.82 -1.00
N LYS A 140 -1.25 76.14 -0.17
CA LYS A 140 -2.10 76.77 0.84
C LYS A 140 -1.26 77.53 1.89
N GLN A 141 -0.19 76.93 2.38
CA GLN A 141 0.72 77.60 3.32
C GLN A 141 1.37 78.85 2.69
N ASP A 142 1.82 78.75 1.45
CA ASP A 142 2.39 79.88 0.70
C ASP A 142 1.36 81.01 0.48
N THR A 143 0.08 80.67 0.29
CA THR A 143 -1.00 81.66 0.12
C THR A 143 -1.38 82.36 1.42
N VAL A 144 -1.30 81.66 2.56
CA VAL A 144 -1.57 82.24 3.89
C VAL A 144 -0.46 83.19 4.36
N VAL A 145 0.78 83.00 3.89
CA VAL A 145 1.91 83.92 4.19
C VAL A 145 1.81 85.23 3.39
N VAL A 146 1.06 85.27 2.27
CA VAL A 146 0.93 86.48 1.42
C VAL A 146 -0.33 87.30 1.73
N ALA A 147 -1.25 86.80 2.57
CA ALA A 147 -2.48 87.51 2.93
C ALA A 147 -2.32 88.44 4.16
N THR A 148 -1.36 89.36 4.12
CA THR A 148 -1.45 90.63 4.87
C THR A 148 -1.17 91.79 3.93
N ASN A 149 -2.25 92.53 3.63
CA ASN A 149 -2.34 93.89 3.05
C ASN A 149 -2.65 94.03 1.54
N GLY A 150 -3.90 94.44 1.23
CA GLY A 150 -4.21 95.31 0.07
C GLY A 150 -5.44 94.93 -0.80
N PRO A 151 -6.44 95.83 -1.03
CA PRO A 151 -7.62 95.59 -1.88
C PRO A 151 -7.37 95.89 -3.39
N PRO A 152 -8.31 95.57 -4.31
CA PRO A 152 -8.04 94.80 -5.52
C PRO A 152 -7.78 95.64 -6.78
N GLN A 153 -6.85 95.18 -7.63
CA GLN A 153 -6.70 95.69 -9.01
C GLN A 153 -7.30 94.72 -10.04
N LYS A 154 -8.30 95.24 -10.76
CA LYS A 154 -8.79 94.68 -12.02
C LYS A 154 -7.72 94.84 -13.09
N SER A 155 -7.47 93.78 -13.87
CA SER A 155 -6.91 93.90 -15.21
C SER A 155 -7.83 93.22 -16.22
N LYS A 156 -8.11 93.99 -17.27
CA LYS A 156 -9.13 93.82 -18.30
C LYS A 156 -8.40 93.70 -19.64
N LEU A 157 -8.85 92.78 -20.52
CA LEU A 157 -8.51 92.61 -21.95
C LEU A 157 -7.04 92.20 -22.25
N THR A 158 -6.74 91.30 -23.20
CA THR A 158 -7.17 91.34 -24.60
C THR A 158 -7.06 89.98 -25.30
N THR A 159 -8.04 89.71 -26.15
CA THR A 159 -8.16 88.69 -27.20
C THR A 159 -6.96 88.69 -28.16
N SER A 160 -6.56 87.51 -28.65
CA SER A 160 -6.07 87.36 -30.03
C SER A 160 -6.44 85.98 -30.59
N THR A 161 -6.65 86.01 -31.89
CA THR A 161 -7.51 85.18 -32.72
C THR A 161 -6.73 84.07 -33.42
N ALA A 162 -7.49 83.03 -33.75
CA ALA A 162 -7.26 81.83 -34.54
C ALA A 162 -6.34 81.89 -35.78
N ARG A 163 -5.79 80.71 -36.12
CA ARG A 163 -5.78 80.09 -37.47
C ARG A 163 -5.52 78.57 -37.31
N GLU A 164 -6.51 77.70 -37.35
CA GLU A 164 -7.24 77.10 -38.50
C GLU A 164 -6.51 75.91 -39.15
N SER A 165 -7.13 74.72 -39.07
CA SER A 165 -7.33 73.81 -40.22
C SER A 165 -8.45 72.79 -39.92
N THR A 166 -9.64 73.12 -40.42
CA THR A 166 -10.65 72.33 -41.17
C THR A 166 -10.39 70.81 -41.30
N ASN A 167 -11.34 69.88 -41.09
CA ASN A 167 -12.67 69.79 -41.72
C ASN A 167 -13.72 69.00 -40.89
N THR A 168 -14.94 69.53 -40.85
CA THR A 168 -16.27 68.86 -40.71
C THR A 168 -16.99 69.02 -42.09
N PRO A 169 -18.15 68.39 -42.44
CA PRO A 169 -19.43 68.30 -41.70
C PRO A 169 -20.10 66.88 -41.72
N SER A 170 -20.83 66.47 -40.67
CA SER A 170 -22.28 66.68 -40.39
C SER A 170 -23.22 65.68 -41.08
N ASN A 171 -23.87 64.78 -40.33
CA ASN A 171 -25.29 64.88 -39.95
C ASN A 171 -25.83 63.55 -39.36
N GLU A 172 -26.55 63.72 -38.24
CA GLU A 172 -27.85 63.14 -37.86
C GLU A 172 -28.24 61.68 -38.22
N ALA A 173 -28.78 61.00 -37.21
CA ALA A 173 -29.18 59.59 -37.14
C ALA A 173 -30.55 59.26 -37.81
N PRO A 174 -31.14 58.08 -37.54
CA PRO A 174 -31.09 56.79 -38.25
C PRO A 174 -32.39 56.52 -39.07
N PRO A 175 -32.61 55.36 -39.73
CA PRO A 175 -33.35 54.27 -39.07
C PRO A 175 -33.09 52.84 -39.62
N ALA A 176 -33.86 51.90 -39.06
CA ALA A 176 -33.89 50.46 -39.25
C ALA A 176 -34.63 49.96 -40.52
N ILE A 177 -34.83 48.63 -40.52
CA ILE A 177 -35.87 47.78 -41.12
C ILE A 177 -35.66 47.16 -42.52
N SER A 178 -35.64 45.82 -42.50
CA SER A 178 -36.58 44.91 -43.21
C SER A 178 -36.16 44.18 -44.49
N ASN A 179 -36.38 42.85 -44.40
CA ASN A 179 -36.92 41.91 -45.40
C ASN A 179 -35.96 41.45 -46.51
N ALA A 180 -35.92 40.18 -46.94
CA ALA A 180 -36.71 38.99 -46.62
C ALA A 180 -36.00 37.76 -47.20
N ASP A 181 -36.24 36.59 -46.60
CA ASP A 181 -36.05 35.26 -47.20
C ASP A 181 -37.01 35.03 -48.39
N PRO A 182 -36.82 33.96 -49.20
CA PRO A 182 -37.62 32.76 -48.93
C PRO A 182 -36.94 31.40 -49.22
N ILE A 183 -36.95 30.53 -48.19
CA ILE A 183 -37.54 29.17 -48.12
C ILE A 183 -37.66 28.31 -49.40
N THR A 184 -37.09 27.10 -49.36
CA THR A 184 -37.75 25.79 -49.67
C THR A 184 -36.85 24.67 -49.10
N GLN A 185 -37.09 24.03 -47.95
CA GLN A 185 -38.07 23.00 -47.55
C GLN A 185 -38.10 21.71 -48.40
N ALA A 186 -37.66 20.60 -47.79
CA ALA A 186 -38.32 19.28 -47.70
C ALA A 186 -37.38 18.35 -46.89
N ASP A 187 -37.69 18.01 -45.63
CA ASP A 187 -38.52 16.89 -45.16
C ASP A 187 -37.61 15.68 -44.80
N GLU A 188 -37.73 14.93 -43.71
CA GLU A 188 -38.85 14.69 -42.80
C GLU A 188 -38.30 13.93 -41.55
N GLY A 189 -38.87 14.13 -40.34
CA GLY A 189 -38.79 13.15 -39.24
C GLY A 189 -38.34 13.58 -37.83
N THR A 190 -39.14 14.40 -37.14
CA THR A 190 -39.23 14.58 -35.65
C THR A 190 -40.56 13.94 -35.16
N PRO A 191 -41.07 14.03 -33.90
CA PRO A 191 -40.54 14.40 -32.56
C PRO A 191 -40.91 13.31 -31.48
N GLN A 192 -40.71 13.37 -30.15
CA GLN A 192 -41.19 14.35 -29.16
C GLN A 192 -40.82 13.91 -27.70
N SER A 193 -40.42 14.88 -26.88
CA SER A 193 -40.70 15.13 -25.44
C SER A 193 -40.82 14.02 -24.36
N ASN A 194 -39.97 14.16 -23.32
CA ASN A 194 -40.03 13.85 -21.86
C ASN A 194 -41.32 13.25 -21.24
N PRO A 195 -41.18 12.45 -20.16
CA PRO A 195 -41.34 13.04 -18.82
C PRO A 195 -40.38 12.55 -17.72
N ARG A 196 -40.07 13.50 -16.84
CA ARG A 196 -39.59 13.38 -15.46
C ARG A 196 -40.63 12.64 -14.57
N PRO A 197 -40.21 11.99 -13.48
CA PRO A 197 -41.05 11.87 -12.29
C PRO A 197 -40.51 12.72 -11.12
N GLU A 198 -41.42 13.40 -10.44
CA GLU A 198 -41.18 14.27 -9.27
C GLU A 198 -42.03 13.80 -8.07
N THR A 199 -41.55 14.12 -6.85
CA THR A 199 -42.25 14.37 -5.55
C THR A 199 -42.68 13.18 -4.65
N ALA A 200 -42.63 13.20 -3.28
CA ALA A 200 -42.21 14.13 -2.18
C ALA A 200 -42.39 13.38 -0.80
N PRO A 201 -42.35 13.99 0.42
CA PRO A 201 -41.67 15.18 0.97
C PRO A 201 -40.99 14.94 2.37
N SER A 202 -40.21 15.92 2.89
CA SER A 202 -40.54 16.66 4.14
C SER A 202 -39.34 17.18 4.96
N ALA A 203 -39.49 18.44 5.36
CA ALA A 203 -38.92 19.16 6.52
C ALA A 203 -37.44 19.59 6.54
N THR A 204 -37.23 20.84 6.15
CA THR A 204 -36.22 21.76 6.70
C THR A 204 -36.50 22.04 8.20
N PRO A 205 -35.48 22.31 9.02
CA PRO A 205 -35.28 23.72 9.38
C PRO A 205 -33.80 24.15 9.27
N THR A 206 -33.64 25.42 8.90
CA THR A 206 -32.44 26.25 9.06
C THR A 206 -32.05 26.40 10.54
N PRO A 207 -30.75 26.58 10.82
CA PRO A 207 -30.29 27.88 11.31
C PRO A 207 -29.05 28.35 10.53
N GLU A 208 -29.01 29.58 10.04
CA GLU A 208 -28.53 30.78 10.76
C GLU A 208 -27.07 30.69 11.21
N MET A 209 -26.32 31.73 10.80
CA MET A 209 -24.88 31.87 10.91
C MET A 209 -24.38 31.75 12.35
N ASP A 210 -23.27 31.05 12.53
CA ASP A 210 -22.20 31.56 13.38
C ASP A 210 -20.83 31.12 12.87
N THR A 211 -19.99 32.13 12.70
CA THR A 211 -18.63 32.08 12.20
C THR A 211 -17.75 31.43 13.26
N THR A 212 -17.30 30.19 13.04
CA THR A 212 -16.21 29.62 13.85
C THR A 212 -15.13 29.06 12.93
N THR A 213 -14.10 29.87 12.72
CA THR A 213 -12.81 29.45 12.17
C THR A 213 -12.22 28.37 13.08
N ILE A 214 -12.41 27.10 12.74
CA ILE A 214 -11.56 26.03 13.27
C ILE A 214 -10.33 26.01 12.39
N VAL A 215 -9.22 26.55 12.91
CA VAL A 215 -7.89 26.30 12.37
C VAL A 215 -7.62 24.82 12.58
N ALA A 216 -8.03 23.98 11.63
CA ALA A 216 -7.53 22.63 11.53
C ALA A 216 -6.06 22.76 11.14
N SER A 217 -5.17 22.65 12.12
CA SER A 217 -3.77 22.37 11.86
C SER A 217 -3.71 21.06 11.09
N THR A 218 -3.64 21.15 9.77
CA THR A 218 -3.32 20.04 8.90
C THR A 218 -2.03 19.43 9.43
N PRO A 219 -2.01 18.17 9.89
CA PRO A 219 -0.76 17.54 10.24
C PRO A 219 0.05 17.53 8.94
N THR A 220 1.17 18.27 8.95
CA THR A 220 2.16 18.23 7.88
C THR A 220 2.55 16.76 7.72
N VAL A 221 2.02 16.12 6.67
CA VAL A 221 2.45 14.78 6.28
C VAL A 221 3.93 14.94 5.94
N PRO A 222 4.84 14.34 6.72
CA PRO A 222 6.26 14.44 6.43
C PRO A 222 6.48 13.79 5.06
N LEU A 223 7.13 14.52 4.15
CA LEU A 223 7.58 13.94 2.89
C LEU A 223 8.33 12.62 3.18
N PRO A 224 8.05 11.52 2.47
CA PRO A 224 8.74 10.27 2.70
C PRO A 224 10.23 10.47 2.38
N LEU A 225 11.08 10.33 3.40
CA LEU A 225 12.53 10.30 3.18
C LEU A 225 12.86 9.13 2.21
N PRO A 226 13.90 9.27 1.37
CA PRO A 226 14.24 8.28 0.33
C PRO A 226 14.62 6.89 0.86
N ASN A 227 14.70 6.70 2.18
CA ASN A 227 14.94 5.42 2.84
C ASN A 227 13.68 4.85 3.51
N THR A 228 12.49 5.19 3.02
CA THR A 228 11.25 4.64 3.57
C THR A 228 11.20 3.13 3.27
N PRO A 229 11.13 2.27 4.30
CA PRO A 229 11.06 0.82 4.15
C PRO A 229 9.87 0.45 3.27
N ARG A 230 10.12 -0.27 2.17
CA ARG A 230 9.05 -0.73 1.28
C ARG A 230 8.33 -1.90 1.93
N PHE A 231 7.15 -1.63 2.47
CA PHE A 231 6.17 -2.67 2.76
C PHE A 231 5.70 -3.24 1.42
N HIS A 232 5.93 -4.53 1.17
CA HIS A 232 5.34 -5.23 0.03
C HIS A 232 4.34 -6.23 0.56
N ASN A 233 3.07 -6.09 0.15
CA ASN A 233 1.96 -6.93 0.60
C ASN A 233 1.82 -7.03 2.14
N GLY A 234 2.10 -5.95 2.87
CA GLY A 234 2.04 -5.96 4.34
C GLY A 234 3.20 -6.72 5.01
N HIS A 235 4.26 -7.05 4.28
CA HIS A 235 5.49 -7.64 4.80
C HIS A 235 6.65 -6.65 4.70
N ILE A 236 7.44 -6.57 5.77
CA ILE A 236 8.67 -5.77 5.82
C ILE A 236 9.82 -6.75 5.66
N HIS A 237 10.52 -6.71 4.53
CA HIS A 237 11.75 -7.46 4.35
C HIS A 237 12.94 -6.54 4.62
N GLN A 238 13.95 -7.05 5.31
CA GLN A 238 15.16 -6.29 5.62
C GLN A 238 15.90 -5.84 4.36
N GLY A 239 15.97 -6.69 3.33
CA GLY A 239 16.61 -6.34 2.06
C GLY A 239 18.04 -5.82 2.28
N ASP A 240 18.34 -4.64 1.76
CA ASP A 240 19.63 -3.97 1.92
C ASP A 240 19.70 -3.04 3.15
N LEU A 241 18.63 -2.95 3.94
CA LEU A 241 18.61 -2.15 5.16
C LEU A 241 19.54 -2.75 6.22
N SER A 242 20.23 -1.86 6.94
CA SER A 242 20.91 -2.26 8.16
C SER A 242 19.88 -2.79 9.17
N LEU A 243 20.30 -3.67 10.09
CA LEU A 243 19.41 -4.20 11.12
C LEU A 243 18.76 -3.06 11.93
N LYS A 244 19.49 -1.97 12.15
CA LYS A 244 19.01 -0.78 12.87
C LYS A 244 17.92 -0.03 12.09
N ASP A 245 18.13 0.20 10.80
CA ASP A 245 17.13 0.87 9.95
C ASP A 245 15.88 0.00 9.78
N TYR A 246 16.07 -1.31 9.64
CA TYR A 246 14.98 -2.29 9.59
C TYR A 246 14.20 -2.37 10.92
N THR A 247 14.87 -2.29 12.05
CA THR A 247 14.20 -2.23 13.36
C THR A 247 13.39 -0.94 13.48
N THR A 248 13.99 0.20 13.09
CA THR A 248 13.32 1.51 13.14
C THR A 248 12.06 1.54 12.25
N ALA A 249 12.15 0.94 11.06
CA ALA A 249 11.02 0.74 10.15
C ALA A 249 9.83 0.04 10.80
N CYS A 250 10.12 -1.10 11.43
CA CYS A 250 9.12 -1.93 12.09
C CYS A 250 8.53 -1.23 13.32
N ALA A 251 9.35 -0.49 14.08
CA ALA A 251 8.87 0.29 15.23
C ALA A 251 7.82 1.32 14.81
N HIS A 252 8.04 2.02 13.70
CA HIS A 252 7.04 2.95 13.15
C HIS A 252 5.75 2.25 12.75
N HIS A 253 5.83 1.09 12.10
CA HIS A 253 4.64 0.33 11.72
C HIS A 253 3.84 -0.18 12.91
N VAL A 254 4.52 -0.71 13.93
CA VAL A 254 3.87 -1.15 15.17
C VAL A 254 3.24 0.03 15.90
N ALA A 255 3.88 1.20 15.89
CA ALA A 255 3.30 2.42 16.47
C ALA A 255 1.99 2.79 15.75
N THR A 256 1.91 2.66 14.43
CA THR A 256 0.67 2.86 13.66
C THR A 256 -0.41 1.84 14.01
N ILE A 257 -0.04 0.56 14.17
CA ILE A 257 -0.96 -0.50 14.62
C ILE A 257 -1.53 -0.14 16.00
N ARG A 258 -0.67 0.24 16.96
CA ARG A 258 -1.09 0.63 18.32
C ARG A 258 -1.89 1.92 18.37
N ALA A 259 -1.67 2.87 17.46
CA ALA A 259 -2.50 4.06 17.34
C ALA A 259 -3.92 3.72 16.85
N SER A 260 -4.07 2.60 16.14
CA SER A 260 -5.35 2.12 15.59
C SER A 260 -6.06 1.18 16.57
N ASP A 261 -5.33 0.37 17.33
CA ASP A 261 -5.85 -0.52 18.37
C ASP A 261 -5.95 0.22 19.72
N GLN A 262 -7.16 0.43 20.23
CA GLN A 262 -7.42 1.10 21.52
C GLN A 262 -7.01 0.27 22.77
N ALA A 263 -6.22 -0.80 22.61
CA ALA A 263 -5.80 -1.70 23.68
C ALA A 263 -4.39 -1.34 24.19
N LEU A 264 -4.29 -0.89 25.45
CA LEU A 264 -3.07 -0.27 25.98
C LEU A 264 -2.05 -1.23 26.61
N ASP A 265 -2.45 -2.43 27.06
CA ASP A 265 -1.60 -3.22 27.98
C ASP A 265 -1.16 -4.61 27.47
N LYS A 266 -1.75 -5.11 26.37
CA LYS A 266 -1.38 -6.40 25.78
C LYS A 266 -1.17 -6.29 24.27
N PRO A 267 -0.19 -6.99 23.70
CA PRO A 267 -0.01 -7.01 22.25
C PRO A 267 -1.28 -7.56 21.60
N GLY A 268 -1.90 -6.76 20.73
CA GLY A 268 -3.02 -7.22 19.92
C GLY A 268 -2.58 -8.25 18.89
N PRO A 269 -3.52 -9.00 18.28
CA PRO A 269 -3.22 -9.96 17.22
C PRO A 269 -2.43 -9.34 16.06
N ALA A 270 -2.73 -8.09 15.70
CA ALA A 270 -2.03 -7.36 14.64
C ALA A 270 -0.57 -7.04 15.02
N GLU A 271 -0.29 -6.72 16.29
CA GLU A 271 1.08 -6.51 16.75
C GLU A 271 1.86 -7.83 16.73
N LEU A 272 1.27 -8.94 17.19
CA LEU A 272 1.91 -10.25 17.16
C LEU A 272 2.22 -10.72 15.72
N ASP A 273 1.30 -10.51 14.79
CA ASP A 273 1.52 -10.79 13.36
C ASP A 273 2.67 -9.93 12.79
N ALA A 274 2.74 -8.64 13.18
CA ALA A 274 3.86 -7.78 12.81
C ALA A 274 5.20 -8.30 13.36
N MET A 275 5.23 -8.92 14.55
CA MET A 275 6.45 -9.54 15.10
C MET A 275 6.90 -10.72 14.27
N VAL A 276 5.96 -11.61 13.93
CA VAL A 276 6.24 -12.78 13.09
C VAL A 276 6.82 -12.31 11.75
N LYS A 277 6.19 -11.31 11.13
CA LYS A 277 6.65 -10.74 9.86
C LYS A 277 8.02 -10.07 9.97
N PHE A 278 8.33 -9.39 11.07
CA PHE A 278 9.66 -8.84 11.31
C PHE A 278 10.72 -9.93 11.38
N VAL A 279 10.49 -10.97 12.19
CA VAL A 279 11.48 -12.04 12.37
C VAL A 279 11.71 -12.81 11.07
N LEU A 280 10.64 -13.13 10.33
CA LEU A 280 10.74 -13.80 9.03
C LEU A 280 11.33 -12.91 7.93
N GLY A 281 11.20 -11.59 8.07
CA GLY A 281 11.73 -10.62 7.12
C GLY A 281 13.21 -10.30 7.32
N MET A 282 13.85 -10.77 8.39
CA MET A 282 15.28 -10.60 8.62
C MET A 282 16.12 -11.25 7.52
N ARG A 283 17.14 -10.52 7.03
CA ARG A 283 18.05 -10.98 5.97
C ARG A 283 18.92 -12.14 6.45
N GLU A 284 19.47 -12.01 7.65
CA GLU A 284 20.44 -12.97 8.16
C GLU A 284 19.78 -14.05 9.02
N ASN A 285 19.76 -15.28 8.49
CA ASN A 285 19.29 -16.47 9.22
C ASN A 285 20.01 -16.71 10.55
N ARG A 286 21.22 -16.18 10.73
CA ARG A 286 21.96 -16.27 11.99
C ARG A 286 21.39 -15.31 13.03
N GLU A 287 21.10 -14.07 12.64
CA GLU A 287 20.48 -13.07 13.50
C GLU A 287 19.06 -13.47 13.85
N MET A 288 18.26 -13.90 12.87
CA MET A 288 16.91 -14.43 13.11
C MET A 288 16.91 -15.54 14.17
N ARG A 289 17.77 -16.56 14.02
CA ARG A 289 17.87 -17.66 15.01
C ARG A 289 18.36 -17.17 16.37
N ARG A 290 19.26 -16.20 16.40
CA ARG A 290 19.73 -15.60 17.66
C ARG A 290 18.59 -14.87 18.37
N LEU A 291 17.79 -14.09 17.63
CA LEU A 291 16.66 -13.32 18.18
C LEU A 291 15.60 -14.26 18.74
N VAL A 292 15.15 -15.24 17.95
CA VAL A 292 14.19 -16.26 18.42
C VAL A 292 14.74 -16.99 19.64
N GLY A 293 16.05 -17.31 19.66
CA GLY A 293 16.69 -17.95 20.80
C GLY A 293 16.73 -17.07 22.06
N ASP A 294 16.96 -15.76 21.92
CA ASP A 294 16.94 -14.81 23.04
C ASP A 294 15.52 -14.61 23.58
N LEU A 295 14.53 -14.47 22.70
CA LEU A 295 13.12 -14.38 23.09
C LEU A 295 12.63 -15.65 23.77
N ASN A 296 13.02 -16.84 23.28
CA ASN A 296 12.69 -18.12 23.90
C ASN A 296 13.33 -18.27 25.29
N ARG A 297 14.60 -17.85 25.45
CA ARG A 297 15.26 -17.85 26.77
C ARG A 297 14.59 -16.93 27.78
N ALA A 298 14.04 -15.82 27.32
CA ALA A 298 13.31 -14.86 28.16
C ALA A 298 11.83 -15.26 28.42
N GLY A 299 11.36 -16.37 27.84
CA GLY A 299 9.96 -16.80 27.94
C GLY A 299 8.99 -15.96 27.10
N TRP A 300 9.48 -15.22 26.11
CA TRP A 300 8.73 -14.34 25.23
C TRP A 300 8.33 -14.98 23.90
N ALA A 301 8.95 -16.13 23.58
CA ALA A 301 8.56 -17.00 22.49
C ALA A 301 8.68 -18.46 22.93
N ALA A 302 8.00 -19.37 22.24
CA ALA A 302 8.24 -20.80 22.33
C ALA A 302 8.57 -21.36 20.94
N VAL A 303 9.51 -22.31 20.90
CA VAL A 303 9.85 -23.05 19.68
C VAL A 303 9.38 -24.48 19.85
N ASP A 304 8.46 -24.93 19.01
CA ASP A 304 8.02 -26.32 19.00
C ASP A 304 9.19 -27.22 18.52
N PRO A 305 9.66 -28.17 19.35
CA PRO A 305 10.78 -29.03 19.00
C PRO A 305 10.49 -29.98 17.82
N LYS A 306 9.22 -30.26 17.52
CA LYS A 306 8.82 -31.18 16.44
C LYS A 306 8.64 -30.46 15.11
N THR A 307 7.90 -29.35 15.11
CA THR A 307 7.56 -28.62 13.88
C THR A 307 8.54 -27.49 13.58
N LYS A 308 9.38 -27.09 14.55
CA LYS A 308 10.21 -25.87 14.52
C LYS A 308 9.39 -24.59 14.32
N ALA A 309 8.08 -24.64 14.55
CA ALA A 309 7.24 -23.46 14.59
C ALA A 309 7.62 -22.58 15.77
N VAL A 310 7.54 -21.27 15.58
CA VAL A 310 7.81 -20.28 16.62
C VAL A 310 6.52 -19.57 16.96
N GLU A 311 6.09 -19.67 18.21
CA GLU A 311 4.98 -18.89 18.75
C GLU A 311 5.53 -17.72 19.55
N PHE A 312 5.05 -16.51 19.28
CA PHE A 312 5.42 -15.30 20.01
C PHE A 312 4.32 -14.91 20.97
N TYR A 313 4.70 -14.65 22.23
CA TYR A 313 3.78 -14.19 23.28
C TYR A 313 4.07 -12.75 23.71
N CYS A 314 5.02 -12.10 23.04
CA CYS A 314 5.48 -10.75 23.36
C CYS A 314 5.19 -9.74 22.26
N GLY A 315 5.01 -8.49 22.67
CA GLY A 315 4.94 -7.35 21.76
C GLY A 315 6.32 -6.84 21.38
N TRP A 316 6.33 -5.81 20.54
CA TRP A 316 7.52 -5.18 19.96
C TRP A 316 8.55 -4.71 20.99
N ARG A 317 8.10 -4.32 22.18
CA ARG A 317 8.99 -3.87 23.26
C ARG A 317 10.01 -4.93 23.67
N ALA A 318 9.60 -6.20 23.73
CA ALA A 318 10.50 -7.31 24.07
C ALA A 318 11.52 -7.58 22.95
N VAL A 319 11.13 -7.37 21.70
CA VAL A 319 12.01 -7.48 20.53
C VAL A 319 13.07 -6.38 20.57
N GLU A 320 12.68 -5.13 20.82
CA GLU A 320 13.61 -4.01 20.99
C GLU A 320 14.59 -4.23 22.15
N GLU A 321 14.11 -4.78 23.27
CA GLU A 321 14.95 -5.10 24.42
C GLU A 321 16.00 -6.17 24.08
N ALA A 322 15.59 -7.24 23.39
CA ALA A 322 16.50 -8.28 22.94
C ALA A 322 17.58 -7.75 21.98
N LEU A 323 17.18 -6.91 21.01
CA LEU A 323 18.09 -6.31 20.04
C LEU A 323 19.05 -5.30 20.67
N ARG A 324 18.57 -4.47 21.60
CA ARG A 324 19.41 -3.53 22.36
C ARG A 324 20.50 -4.27 23.15
N GLY A 325 20.15 -5.40 23.74
CA GLY A 325 21.12 -6.27 24.44
C GLY A 325 22.20 -6.86 23.51
N TRP A 326 22.05 -6.79 22.19
CA TRP A 326 23.11 -7.19 21.25
C TRP A 326 24.12 -6.08 21.02
N GLU A 327 23.67 -4.82 20.96
CA GLU A 327 24.54 -3.65 20.79
C GLU A 327 25.45 -3.46 22.01
N GLU A 328 24.90 -3.61 23.21
CA GLU A 328 25.66 -3.51 24.47
C GLU A 328 26.75 -4.59 24.58
N LYS A 329 26.43 -5.84 24.23
CA LYS A 329 27.39 -6.97 24.23
C LYS A 329 28.44 -6.86 23.11
N ALA A 330 28.14 -6.17 22.02
CA ALA A 330 29.10 -5.91 20.96
C ALA A 330 30.13 -4.85 21.38
N GLY A 331 29.70 -3.83 22.13
CA GLY A 331 30.57 -2.80 22.71
C GLY A 331 31.55 -3.34 23.75
N GLU A 332 31.10 -4.23 24.64
CA GLU A 332 31.98 -4.84 25.66
C GLU A 332 33.09 -5.72 25.07
N ARG A 333 32.82 -6.40 23.95
CA ARG A 333 33.83 -7.22 23.25
C ARG A 333 34.90 -6.40 22.53
N GLN A 334 34.61 -5.14 22.16
CA GLN A 334 35.60 -4.23 21.60
C GLN A 334 36.40 -3.47 22.67
N GLY A 335 35.85 -3.28 23.88
CA GLY A 335 36.53 -2.62 25.00
C GLY A 335 37.55 -3.49 25.76
N GLY A 336 37.52 -4.81 25.57
CA GLY A 336 38.36 -5.78 26.31
C GLY A 336 39.75 -6.07 25.73
N ARG A 337 40.21 -5.33 24.70
CA ARG A 337 41.61 -5.35 24.25
C ARG A 337 42.28 -4.02 24.59
N LYS A 338 42.78 -3.92 25.82
CA LYS A 338 43.92 -3.07 26.16
C LYS A 338 44.91 -3.88 26.97
#